data_AF-A0A973V312-F1
#
_entry.id   AF-A0A973V312-F1
#
_cell.length_a   1.000
_cell.length_b   1.000
_cell.length_c   1.000
_cell.angle_alpha   90.00
_cell.angle_beta   90.00
_cell.angle_gamma   90.00
#
_symmetry.space_group_name_H-M   'P 1'
#
loop_
_entity.id
_entity.type
_entity.pdbx_description
1 polymer ?
#
loop_
_entity_poly.entity_id
_entity_poly.type
_entity_poly.pdbx_seq_one_letter_code
_entity_poly.pdbx_strand_id
1 'polypeptide(L)'
;MHHHNHYYGQAHILARHAGLDDEFPPRLRGYLQHGWNIGCGWNPVHEFFDGAWRYVWSDWPRRRGHYLGRRNYHVVGAPWLYLTQMEPKLGVIPEKERSGTLWFLFHGWEGGKISGDHQRMIDEIKETEPGPVTISLYYTEYDRRDIRRSYEKAGFDVICFGKRGWNYEGTDRRFLYKQLEAFRRHKRVASNRLATAIFYGVSAGCEPAVYGDPMEMAGENPVFGGVQRVARLWPEMIGKQVDLKTAREITDIELGRDWLMPPEEMRMLFDWRERD
;
A
#
# COMPACT_ATOMS: atom_id res chain seq x y z
N MET A 1 -11.42 -19.26 1.68
CA MET A 1 -10.23 -18.38 1.80
C MET A 1 -10.57 -17.33 2.86
N HIS A 2 -9.67 -16.43 3.26
CA HIS A 2 -10.08 -15.16 3.87
C HIS A 2 -10.18 -14.09 2.78
N HIS A 3 -11.30 -13.36 2.68
CA HIS A 3 -11.58 -12.49 1.53
C HIS A 3 -10.58 -11.35 1.37
N HIS A 4 -9.91 -10.91 2.46
CA HIS A 4 -8.86 -9.89 2.41
C HIS A 4 -7.66 -10.27 1.52
N ASN A 5 -7.44 -11.57 1.25
CA ASN A 5 -6.33 -12.01 0.40
C ASN A 5 -6.48 -11.53 -1.05
N HIS A 6 -7.70 -11.19 -1.48
CA HIS A 6 -7.95 -10.63 -2.81
C HIS A 6 -7.82 -9.11 -2.87
N TYR A 7 -7.78 -8.41 -1.73
CA TYR A 7 -7.73 -6.95 -1.71
C TYR A 7 -6.62 -6.43 -2.62
N TYR A 8 -6.99 -5.48 -3.48
CA TYR A 8 -6.10 -4.83 -4.45
C TYR A 8 -5.51 -5.80 -5.50
N GLY A 9 -6.06 -7.01 -5.66
CA GLY A 9 -5.60 -7.99 -6.64
C GLY A 9 -4.40 -8.83 -6.17
N GLN A 10 -4.07 -8.85 -4.87
CA GLN A 10 -2.84 -9.48 -4.39
C GLN A 10 -2.77 -10.99 -4.64
N ALA A 11 -3.83 -11.75 -4.32
CA ALA A 11 -3.88 -13.18 -4.63
C ALA A 11 -3.73 -13.47 -6.13
N HIS A 12 -4.28 -12.60 -6.99
CA HIS A 12 -4.18 -12.73 -8.45
C HIS A 12 -2.72 -12.54 -8.92
N ILE A 13 -2.02 -11.54 -8.39
CA ILE A 13 -0.59 -11.31 -8.69
C ILE A 13 0.26 -12.51 -8.27
N LEU A 14 0.04 -13.06 -7.07
CA LEU A 14 0.78 -14.22 -6.59
C LEU A 14 0.49 -15.48 -7.41
N ALA A 15 -0.77 -15.71 -7.80
CA ALA A 15 -1.13 -16.82 -8.68
C ALA A 15 -0.45 -16.71 -10.05
N ARG A 16 -0.44 -15.52 -10.65
CA ARG A 16 0.26 -15.27 -11.92
C ARG A 16 1.77 -15.50 -11.80
N HIS A 17 2.40 -15.00 -10.74
CA HIS A 17 3.82 -15.26 -10.46
C HIS A 17 4.11 -16.76 -10.32
N ALA A 18 3.20 -17.49 -9.67
CA ALA A 18 3.28 -18.94 -9.51
C ALA A 18 2.99 -19.74 -10.81
N GLY A 19 2.64 -19.07 -11.92
CA GLY A 19 2.27 -19.72 -13.18
C GLY A 19 0.89 -20.39 -13.17
N LEU A 20 -0.01 -19.93 -12.31
CA LEU A 20 -1.37 -20.47 -12.13
C LEU A 20 -2.41 -19.50 -12.70
N ASP A 21 -3.67 -19.97 -12.81
CA ASP A 21 -4.81 -19.14 -13.19
C ASP A 21 -4.96 -17.95 -12.22
N ASP A 22 -4.80 -16.74 -12.74
CA ASP A 22 -4.95 -15.49 -12.01
C ASP A 22 -6.33 -14.85 -12.20
N GLU A 23 -7.23 -15.43 -12.98
CA GLU A 23 -8.63 -15.04 -12.99
C GLU A 23 -9.36 -15.59 -11.76
N PHE A 24 -9.09 -16.87 -11.45
CA PHE A 24 -9.61 -17.60 -10.30
C PHE A 24 -8.47 -18.19 -9.45
N PRO A 25 -7.73 -17.34 -8.70
CA PRO A 25 -6.53 -17.77 -8.00
C PRO A 25 -6.83 -18.88 -6.98
N PRO A 26 -5.95 -19.90 -6.86
CA PRO A 26 -6.15 -20.99 -5.92
C PRO A 26 -6.29 -20.53 -4.47
N ARG A 27 -6.88 -21.39 -3.64
CA ARG A 27 -7.17 -21.03 -2.25
C ARG A 27 -5.87 -20.82 -1.45
N LEU A 28 -5.51 -19.58 -1.12
CA LEU A 28 -4.51 -19.25 -0.09
C LEU A 28 -5.04 -19.63 1.31
N ARG A 29 -4.38 -20.59 1.97
CA ARG A 29 -4.73 -21.09 3.31
C ARG A 29 -4.07 -20.24 4.41
N GLY A 30 -4.66 -19.09 4.70
CA GLY A 30 -4.18 -18.18 5.73
C GLY A 30 -4.52 -16.74 5.41
N TYR A 31 -3.75 -15.83 5.98
CA TYR A 31 -3.95 -14.39 5.89
C TYR A 31 -2.73 -13.73 5.26
N LEU A 32 -2.94 -13.11 4.11
CA LEU A 32 -1.91 -12.30 3.45
C LEU A 32 -1.99 -10.87 3.96
N GLN A 33 -0.85 -10.33 4.39
CA GLN A 33 -0.69 -8.90 4.65
C GLN A 33 -1.02 -8.15 3.35
N HIS A 34 -1.93 -7.19 3.42
CA HIS A 34 -2.40 -6.46 2.23
C HIS A 34 -2.06 -4.96 2.24
N GLY A 35 -1.37 -4.50 3.29
CA GLY A 35 -0.94 -3.12 3.46
C GLY A 35 0.20 -3.03 4.48
N TRP A 36 1.01 -1.98 4.36
CA TRP A 36 2.00 -1.63 5.37
C TRP A 36 1.28 -1.11 6.63
N ASN A 37 1.80 -1.49 7.80
CA ASN A 37 1.45 -0.89 9.08
C ASN A 37 2.63 -1.03 10.05
N ILE A 38 2.64 -0.14 11.04
CA ILE A 38 3.63 -0.11 12.12
C ILE A 38 3.63 -1.38 13.00
N GLY A 39 2.51 -2.11 12.99
CA GLY A 39 2.28 -3.28 13.82
C GLY A 39 2.87 -4.55 13.23
N CYS A 40 2.10 -5.63 13.35
CA CYS A 40 2.53 -6.96 12.94
C CYS A 40 2.12 -7.33 11.51
N GLY A 41 1.57 -6.41 10.73
CA GLY A 41 1.02 -6.69 9.40
C GLY A 41 -0.50 -6.59 9.32
N TRP A 42 -1.19 -6.37 10.45
CA TRP A 42 -2.65 -6.16 10.49
C TRP A 42 -3.06 -5.14 11.55
N ASN A 43 -4.29 -4.65 11.43
CA ASN A 43 -4.96 -3.88 12.48
C ASN A 43 -4.99 -4.70 13.80
N PRO A 44 -4.79 -4.06 14.97
CA PRO A 44 -4.87 -4.71 16.28
C PRO A 44 -6.11 -5.57 16.49
N VAL A 45 -7.28 -5.10 16.06
CA VAL A 45 -8.56 -5.80 16.22
C VAL A 45 -8.84 -6.83 15.12
N HIS A 46 -7.87 -7.09 14.24
CA HIS A 46 -8.05 -8.10 13.20
C HIS A 46 -8.12 -9.49 13.83
N GLU A 47 -9.27 -10.14 13.69
CA GLU A 47 -9.50 -11.50 14.15
C GLU A 47 -8.88 -12.51 13.19
N PHE A 48 -8.23 -13.52 13.77
CA PHE A 48 -7.66 -14.63 13.02
C PHE A 48 -8.30 -15.92 13.49
N PHE A 49 -8.52 -16.86 12.58
CA PHE A 49 -8.75 -18.23 12.97
C PHE A 49 -7.51 -18.80 13.67
N ASP A 50 -7.74 -19.57 14.73
CA ASP A 50 -6.68 -20.24 15.48
C ASP A 50 -5.89 -21.18 14.57
N GLY A 51 -4.57 -21.20 14.75
CA GLY A 51 -3.65 -21.99 13.95
C GLY A 51 -3.40 -21.47 12.53
N ALA A 52 -4.13 -20.46 12.03
CA ALA A 52 -3.95 -19.97 10.67
C ALA A 52 -2.55 -19.39 10.41
N TRP A 53 -2.02 -19.66 9.21
CA TRP A 53 -0.80 -19.03 8.71
C TRP A 53 -1.01 -17.54 8.42
N ARG A 54 0.04 -16.78 8.70
CA ARG A 54 0.13 -15.33 8.53
C ARG A 54 1.29 -15.03 7.60
N TYR A 55 0.99 -14.60 6.38
CA TYR A 55 1.98 -14.30 5.36
C TYR A 55 2.24 -12.80 5.35
N VAL A 56 3.45 -12.41 5.73
CA VAL A 56 3.88 -11.01 5.87
C VAL A 56 4.95 -10.66 4.86
N TRP A 57 5.08 -9.38 4.55
CA TRP A 57 6.01 -8.93 3.52
C TRP A 57 7.46 -9.05 3.97
N SER A 58 7.76 -8.72 5.22
CA SER A 58 9.13 -8.71 5.77
C SER A 58 9.21 -9.32 7.16
N ASP A 59 10.44 -9.50 7.66
CA ASP A 59 10.68 -10.10 8.97
C ASP A 59 10.20 -9.22 10.15
N TRP A 60 10.13 -7.90 9.96
CA TRP A 60 9.73 -6.96 11.00
C TRP A 60 8.29 -7.15 11.50
N PRO A 61 7.26 -7.19 10.63
CA PRO A 61 5.89 -7.57 11.01
C PRO A 61 5.84 -8.89 11.79
N ARG A 62 6.60 -9.92 11.36
CA ARG A 62 6.68 -11.20 12.08
C ARG A 62 7.22 -11.03 13.50
N ARG A 63 8.35 -10.35 13.68
CA ARG A 63 8.95 -10.11 15.00
C ARG A 63 8.00 -9.36 15.94
N ARG A 64 7.36 -8.31 15.43
CA ARG A 64 6.35 -7.54 16.17
C ARG A 64 5.14 -8.42 16.52
N GLY A 65 4.72 -9.29 15.60
CA GLY A 65 3.69 -10.30 15.85
C GLY A 65 4.06 -11.26 16.97
N HIS A 66 5.29 -11.78 16.97
CA HIS A 66 5.79 -12.67 18.02
C HIS A 66 5.80 -12.01 19.40
N TYR A 67 6.18 -10.72 19.47
CA TYR A 67 6.13 -9.92 20.68
C TYR A 67 4.69 -9.75 21.22
N LEU A 68 3.70 -9.68 20.32
CA LEU A 68 2.28 -9.68 20.67
C LEU A 68 1.70 -11.08 20.96
N GLY A 69 2.55 -12.10 21.14
CA GLY A 69 2.11 -13.48 21.38
C GLY A 69 1.56 -14.22 20.15
N ARG A 70 1.53 -13.58 18.97
CA ARG A 70 1.06 -14.22 17.73
C ARG A 70 2.13 -15.18 17.19
N ARG A 71 1.71 -16.26 16.53
CA ARG A 71 2.59 -17.29 15.94
C ARG A 71 2.19 -17.59 14.50
N ASN A 72 2.77 -18.62 13.90
CA ASN A 72 2.46 -19.10 12.53
C ASN A 72 2.63 -18.02 11.48
N TYR A 73 3.85 -17.46 11.39
CA TYR A 73 4.21 -16.48 10.38
C TYR A 73 5.13 -17.10 9.32
N HIS A 74 4.92 -16.69 8.08
CA HIS A 74 5.89 -16.85 7.00
C HIS A 74 6.11 -15.51 6.31
N VAL A 75 7.35 -15.22 5.97
CA VAL A 75 7.71 -14.00 5.23
C VAL A 75 7.71 -14.35 3.74
N VAL A 76 7.07 -13.51 2.92
CA VAL A 76 6.82 -13.81 1.50
C VAL A 76 7.16 -12.67 0.54
N GLY A 77 7.63 -11.52 1.02
CA GLY A 77 7.73 -10.30 0.20
C GLY A 77 6.36 -9.71 -0.15
N ALA A 78 6.33 -8.42 -0.46
CA ALA A 78 5.08 -7.77 -0.87
C ALA A 78 4.66 -8.25 -2.28
N PRO A 79 3.38 -8.63 -2.52
CA PRO A 79 2.85 -8.94 -3.85
C PRO A 79 3.17 -7.87 -4.91
N TRP A 80 3.25 -6.62 -4.47
CA TRP A 80 3.72 -5.49 -5.26
C TRP A 80 5.06 -5.73 -5.96
N LEU A 81 6.06 -6.29 -5.28
CA LEU A 81 7.39 -6.50 -5.84
C LEU A 81 7.41 -7.60 -6.92
N TYR A 82 6.58 -8.63 -6.75
CA TYR A 82 6.37 -9.63 -7.81
C TYR A 82 5.75 -8.99 -9.05
N LEU A 83 4.76 -8.12 -8.86
CA LEU A 83 4.16 -7.34 -9.94
C LEU A 83 5.22 -6.49 -10.67
N THR A 84 6.10 -5.77 -9.96
CA THR A 84 7.11 -4.94 -10.61
C THR A 84 8.14 -5.75 -11.41
N GLN A 85 8.46 -6.98 -10.97
CA GLN A 85 9.31 -7.91 -11.70
C GLN A 85 8.63 -8.50 -12.94
N MET A 86 7.35 -8.89 -12.83
CA MET A 86 6.59 -9.44 -13.96
C MET A 86 6.25 -8.37 -15.01
N GLU A 87 6.12 -7.11 -14.60
CA GLU A 87 5.72 -6.00 -15.45
C GLU A 87 6.83 -4.93 -15.52
N PRO A 88 8.04 -5.22 -16.05
CA PRO A 88 9.15 -4.28 -16.03
C PRO A 88 8.93 -3.04 -16.91
N LYS A 89 8.04 -3.14 -17.92
CA LYS A 89 7.77 -2.06 -18.90
C LYS A 89 6.48 -1.29 -18.64
N LEU A 90 5.59 -1.81 -17.79
CA LEU A 90 4.26 -1.23 -17.57
C LEU A 90 4.36 0.21 -17.05
N GLY A 91 3.82 1.17 -17.80
CA GLY A 91 3.80 2.58 -17.43
C GLY A 91 5.17 3.27 -17.34
N VAL A 92 6.26 2.61 -17.75
CA VAL A 92 7.59 3.23 -17.78
C VAL A 92 7.62 4.28 -18.88
N ILE A 93 8.03 5.50 -18.50
CA ILE A 93 8.36 6.59 -19.41
C ILE A 93 9.81 7.06 -19.14
N PRO A 94 10.47 7.76 -20.07
CA PRO A 94 11.79 8.32 -19.83
C PRO A 94 11.84 9.20 -18.58
N GLU A 95 12.91 9.10 -17.78
CA GLU A 95 13.03 9.82 -16.50
C GLU A 95 12.85 11.33 -16.66
N LYS A 96 13.36 11.91 -17.75
CA LYS A 96 13.22 13.34 -18.08
C LYS A 96 11.76 13.77 -18.35
N GLU A 97 10.87 12.83 -18.63
CA GLU A 97 9.45 13.06 -18.92
C GLU A 97 8.57 12.84 -17.68
N ARG A 98 9.10 12.20 -16.63
CA ARG A 98 8.39 12.05 -15.36
C ARG A 98 8.21 13.41 -14.72
N SER A 99 6.97 13.73 -14.34
CA SER A 99 6.63 15.04 -13.77
C SER A 99 5.53 14.93 -12.73
N GLY A 100 5.37 16.01 -11.95
CA GLY A 100 4.32 16.12 -10.94
C GLY A 100 4.45 15.18 -9.75
N THR A 101 3.42 15.26 -8.90
CA THR A 101 3.35 14.56 -7.62
C THR A 101 2.06 13.74 -7.55
N LEU A 102 2.21 12.44 -7.30
CA LEU A 102 1.09 11.59 -6.95
C LEU A 102 0.89 11.63 -5.44
N TRP A 103 -0.21 12.23 -5.02
CA TRP A 103 -0.51 12.50 -3.63
C TRP A 103 -1.56 11.53 -3.09
N PHE A 104 -1.24 10.85 -1.99
CA PHE A 104 -2.14 9.94 -1.28
C PHE A 104 -2.60 10.60 0.01
N LEU A 105 -3.88 10.95 0.06
CA LEU A 105 -4.47 11.44 1.29
C LEU A 105 -4.73 10.28 2.24
N PHE A 106 -4.63 10.55 3.54
CA PHE A 106 -5.17 9.67 4.56
C PHE A 106 -6.68 9.71 4.47
N HIS A 107 -7.27 8.53 4.42
CA HIS A 107 -8.66 8.33 4.06
C HIS A 107 -9.39 7.53 5.11
N GLY A 108 -10.66 7.86 5.30
CA GLY A 108 -11.54 7.04 6.10
C GLY A 108 -11.70 5.69 5.40
N TRP A 109 -12.04 4.67 6.16
CA TRP A 109 -12.54 3.41 5.58
C TRP A 109 -14.00 3.23 5.99
N GLU A 110 -14.66 2.20 5.48
CA GLU A 110 -16.11 1.96 5.60
C GLU A 110 -16.69 2.12 7.03
N GLY A 111 -15.87 2.01 8.09
CA GLY A 111 -16.28 2.15 9.49
C GLY A 111 -15.74 3.38 10.26
N GLY A 112 -14.98 4.30 9.64
CA GLY A 112 -14.30 5.40 10.35
C GLY A 112 -14.57 6.78 9.77
N LYS A 113 -15.04 7.73 10.59
CA LYS A 113 -15.13 9.17 10.24
C LYS A 113 -13.77 9.84 10.49
N ILE A 114 -13.23 10.53 9.47
CA ILE A 114 -12.06 11.40 9.60
C ILE A 114 -12.51 12.80 10.01
N SER A 115 -11.75 13.41 10.93
CA SER A 115 -11.72 14.86 11.13
C SER A 115 -10.39 15.40 10.65
N GLY A 116 -10.41 16.42 9.79
CA GLY A 116 -9.22 17.08 9.25
C GLY A 116 -9.57 18.32 8.46
N ASP A 117 -8.62 19.25 8.35
CA ASP A 117 -8.77 20.49 7.59
C ASP A 117 -8.31 20.29 6.13
N HIS A 118 -9.26 19.94 5.26
CA HIS A 118 -9.00 19.75 3.84
C HIS A 118 -8.46 21.01 3.16
N GLN A 119 -8.90 22.20 3.59
CA GLN A 119 -8.47 23.45 2.96
C GLN A 119 -7.01 23.73 3.31
N ARG A 120 -6.65 23.61 4.58
CA ARG A 120 -5.26 23.78 5.01
C ARG A 120 -4.31 22.80 4.31
N MET A 121 -4.72 21.55 4.12
CA MET A 121 -3.91 20.58 3.38
C MET A 121 -3.80 20.93 1.90
N ILE A 122 -4.88 21.39 1.25
CA ILE A 122 -4.83 21.89 -0.13
C ILE A 122 -3.81 23.03 -0.25
N ASP A 123 -3.84 23.98 0.68
CA ASP A 123 -2.94 25.14 0.68
C ASP A 123 -1.48 24.72 0.86
N GLU A 124 -1.21 23.82 1.80
CA GLU A 124 0.15 23.31 2.04
C GLU A 124 0.70 22.49 0.87
N ILE A 125 -0.15 21.70 0.19
CA ILE A 125 0.23 20.97 -1.02
C ILE A 125 0.62 21.96 -2.12
N LYS A 126 -0.17 23.01 -2.35
CA LYS A 126 0.13 24.04 -3.36
C LYS A 126 1.40 24.82 -3.08
N GLU A 127 1.68 25.09 -1.81
CA GLU A 127 2.91 25.78 -1.40
C GLU A 127 4.16 24.90 -1.61
N THR A 128 4.01 23.59 -1.41
CA THR A 128 5.15 22.67 -1.34
C THR A 128 5.49 22.02 -2.67
N GLU A 129 4.47 21.61 -3.44
CA GLU A 129 4.68 20.80 -4.63
C GLU A 129 4.98 21.66 -5.87
N PRO A 130 6.11 21.43 -6.55
CA PRO A 130 6.62 22.35 -7.59
C PRO A 130 5.93 22.22 -8.94
N GLY A 131 4.95 21.32 -9.08
CA GLY A 131 4.34 20.97 -10.36
C GLY A 131 2.91 20.45 -10.21
N PRO A 132 2.33 19.86 -11.27
CA PRO A 132 0.97 19.33 -11.20
C PRO A 132 0.86 18.25 -10.14
N VAL A 133 -0.24 18.27 -9.39
CA VAL A 133 -0.52 17.28 -8.35
C VAL A 133 -1.75 16.47 -8.75
N THR A 134 -1.59 15.15 -8.70
CA THR A 134 -2.68 14.20 -8.85
C THR A 134 -3.02 13.61 -7.48
N ILE A 135 -4.23 13.84 -7.01
CA ILE A 135 -4.76 13.34 -5.75
C ILE A 135 -5.37 11.94 -5.99
N SER A 136 -4.83 10.93 -5.33
CA SER A 136 -5.44 9.61 -5.27
C SER A 136 -6.44 9.56 -4.12
N LEU A 137 -7.72 9.37 -4.44
CA LEU A 137 -8.79 9.13 -3.46
C LEU A 137 -9.11 7.64 -3.34
N TYR A 138 -9.40 7.18 -2.11
CA TYR A 138 -10.03 5.87 -1.92
C TYR A 138 -11.44 5.86 -2.52
N TYR A 139 -11.89 4.71 -3.05
CA TYR A 139 -13.09 4.69 -3.91
C TYR A 139 -14.35 5.23 -3.22
N THR A 140 -14.50 5.05 -1.90
CA THR A 140 -15.65 5.57 -1.17
C THR A 140 -15.68 7.09 -1.12
N GLU A 141 -14.52 7.75 -1.08
CA GLU A 141 -14.43 9.21 -1.15
C GLU A 141 -14.42 9.72 -2.58
N TYR A 142 -13.86 8.94 -3.51
CA TYR A 142 -13.91 9.27 -4.93
C TYR A 142 -15.35 9.29 -5.47
N ASP A 143 -16.21 8.39 -4.98
CA ASP A 143 -17.63 8.34 -5.31
C ASP A 143 -18.43 9.51 -4.66
N ARG A 144 -17.87 10.12 -3.62
CA ARG A 144 -18.43 11.32 -2.97
C ARG A 144 -18.07 12.58 -3.76
N ARG A 145 -19.01 13.03 -4.58
CA ARG A 145 -18.83 14.19 -5.47
C ARG A 145 -18.41 15.47 -4.75
N ASP A 146 -18.85 15.68 -3.51
CA ASP A 146 -18.48 16.82 -2.67
C ASP A 146 -16.98 16.82 -2.35
N ILE A 147 -16.44 15.67 -1.92
CA ILE A 147 -15.01 15.51 -1.63
C ILE A 147 -14.21 15.60 -2.91
N ARG A 148 -14.59 14.88 -3.98
CA ARG A 148 -13.85 14.91 -5.23
C ARG A 148 -13.76 16.33 -5.81
N ARG A 149 -14.89 17.06 -5.82
CA ARG A 149 -14.94 18.43 -6.35
C ARG A 149 -14.14 19.44 -5.55
N SER A 150 -13.86 19.23 -4.26
CA SER A 150 -13.05 20.18 -3.50
C SER A 150 -11.61 20.19 -4.01
N TYR A 151 -11.04 19.02 -4.30
CA TYR A 151 -9.70 18.89 -4.88
C TYR A 151 -9.65 19.32 -6.36
N GLU A 152 -10.66 18.95 -7.16
CA GLU A 152 -10.75 19.41 -8.57
C GLU A 152 -10.82 20.95 -8.65
N LYS A 153 -11.64 21.59 -7.82
CA LYS A 153 -11.73 23.07 -7.77
C LYS A 153 -10.45 23.73 -7.28
N ALA A 154 -9.63 23.02 -6.51
CA ALA A 154 -8.32 23.50 -6.12
C ALA A 154 -7.30 23.44 -7.26
N GLY A 155 -7.64 22.84 -8.41
CA GLY A 155 -6.76 22.73 -9.57
C GLY A 155 -5.92 21.46 -9.58
N PHE A 156 -6.27 20.46 -8.76
CA PHE A 156 -5.63 19.15 -8.77
C PHE A 156 -6.37 18.19 -9.70
N ASP A 157 -5.61 17.28 -10.33
CA ASP A 157 -6.19 16.09 -10.94
C ASP A 157 -6.61 15.13 -9.82
N VAL A 158 -7.69 14.37 -10.03
CA VAL A 158 -8.18 13.41 -9.03
C VAL A 158 -8.40 12.05 -9.66
N ILE A 159 -7.83 11.01 -9.07
CA ILE A 159 -7.90 9.64 -9.57
C ILE A 159 -8.34 8.65 -8.49
N CYS A 160 -8.79 7.48 -8.93
CA CYS A 160 -9.02 6.32 -8.09
C CYS A 160 -8.52 5.07 -8.81
N PHE A 161 -7.84 4.19 -8.08
CA PHE A 161 -7.25 2.97 -8.65
C PHE A 161 -8.23 1.80 -8.74
N GLY A 162 -9.41 1.92 -8.15
CA GLY A 162 -10.47 0.92 -8.22
C GLY A 162 -11.03 0.53 -6.86
N LYS A 163 -11.99 -0.38 -6.89
CA LYS A 163 -12.66 -0.87 -5.68
C LYS A 163 -11.85 -1.97 -5.01
N ARG A 164 -11.77 -1.92 -3.68
CA ARG A 164 -11.18 -3.00 -2.88
C ARG A 164 -12.00 -4.30 -2.95
N GLY A 165 -13.31 -4.16 -3.16
CA GLY A 165 -14.28 -5.25 -3.11
C GLY A 165 -14.63 -5.69 -1.69
N TRP A 166 -15.63 -6.58 -1.59
CA TRP A 166 -16.04 -7.21 -0.34
C TRP A 166 -16.43 -8.66 -0.61
N ASN A 167 -16.07 -9.58 0.30
CA ASN A 167 -16.42 -11.00 0.20
C ASN A 167 -16.25 -11.62 -1.21
N TYR A 168 -15.06 -11.45 -1.81
CA TYR A 168 -14.68 -11.95 -3.15
C TYR A 168 -15.36 -11.25 -4.34
N GLU A 169 -16.27 -10.31 -4.10
CA GLU A 169 -16.98 -9.60 -5.16
C GLU A 169 -16.47 -8.16 -5.34
N GLY A 170 -16.46 -7.70 -6.59
CA GLY A 170 -16.18 -6.30 -6.92
C GLY A 170 -14.74 -5.83 -6.67
N THR A 171 -13.80 -6.72 -6.38
CA THR A 171 -12.38 -6.36 -6.26
C THR A 171 -11.82 -6.03 -7.63
N ASP A 172 -11.24 -4.83 -7.78
CA ASP A 172 -10.50 -4.46 -8.97
C ASP A 172 -9.15 -5.20 -9.00
N ARG A 173 -9.09 -6.27 -9.79
CA ARG A 173 -7.88 -7.10 -9.95
C ARG A 173 -6.71 -6.33 -10.55
N ARG A 174 -6.96 -5.19 -11.20
CA ARG A 174 -5.96 -4.31 -11.81
C ARG A 174 -5.58 -3.13 -10.91
N PHE A 175 -6.05 -3.07 -9.67
CA PHE A 175 -5.77 -1.95 -8.75
C PHE A 175 -4.27 -1.66 -8.61
N LEU A 176 -3.45 -2.66 -8.29
CA LEU A 176 -1.99 -2.47 -8.18
C LEU A 176 -1.31 -2.20 -9.52
N TYR A 177 -1.85 -2.71 -10.64
CA TYR A 177 -1.32 -2.40 -11.97
C TYR A 177 -1.49 -0.92 -12.30
N LYS A 178 -2.67 -0.37 -12.06
CA LYS A 178 -2.98 1.06 -12.26
C LYS A 178 -2.11 1.94 -11.35
N GLN A 179 -1.85 1.51 -10.11
CA GLN A 179 -0.90 2.21 -9.23
C GLN A 179 0.52 2.19 -9.80
N LEU A 180 1.01 1.05 -10.29
CA LEU A 180 2.33 0.95 -10.91
C LEU A 180 2.50 1.86 -12.11
N GLU A 181 1.48 1.91 -12.98
CA GLU A 181 1.46 2.83 -14.11
C GLU A 181 1.51 4.30 -13.66
N ALA A 182 0.74 4.65 -12.63
CA ALA A 182 0.74 6.00 -12.11
C ALA A 182 2.09 6.37 -11.49
N PHE A 183 2.66 5.55 -10.61
CA PHE A 183 3.96 5.85 -10.00
C PHE A 183 5.08 6.03 -11.03
N ARG A 184 5.11 5.20 -12.07
CA ARG A 184 6.16 5.28 -13.10
C ARG A 184 6.04 6.50 -14.02
N ARG A 185 4.89 7.18 -14.03
CA ARG A 185 4.69 8.47 -14.71
C ARG A 185 5.01 9.68 -13.84
N HIS A 186 4.88 9.55 -12.52
CA HIS A 186 5.08 10.66 -11.59
C HIS A 186 6.53 10.71 -11.11
N LYS A 187 7.04 11.92 -10.91
CA LYS A 187 8.38 12.12 -10.34
C LYS A 187 8.37 11.93 -8.82
N ARG A 188 7.35 12.45 -8.14
CA ARG A 188 7.20 12.42 -6.69
C ARG A 188 6.00 11.59 -6.25
N VAL A 189 6.12 11.00 -5.07
CA VAL A 189 5.02 10.41 -4.31
C VAL A 189 4.94 11.09 -2.95
N ALA A 190 3.75 11.50 -2.53
CA ALA A 190 3.58 12.15 -1.25
C ALA A 190 2.32 11.72 -0.51
N SER A 191 2.33 11.87 0.81
CA SER A 191 1.17 11.58 1.67
C SER A 191 1.25 12.34 2.98
N ASN A 192 0.12 12.55 3.63
CA ASN A 192 0.08 13.09 4.99
C ASN A 192 0.35 12.07 6.09
N ARG A 193 0.48 10.79 5.74
CA ARG A 193 0.98 9.75 6.66
C ARG A 193 1.96 8.83 5.93
N LEU A 194 2.90 8.25 6.68
CA LEU A 194 3.68 7.14 6.14
C LEU A 194 2.74 5.96 5.92
N ALA A 195 2.63 5.52 4.67
CA ALA A 195 1.67 4.53 4.24
C ALA A 195 2.24 3.63 3.14
N THR A 196 1.55 2.54 2.84
CA THR A 196 1.91 1.58 1.77
C THR A 196 2.27 2.28 0.46
N ALA A 197 1.53 3.31 0.07
CA ALA A 197 1.73 4.02 -1.18
C ALA A 197 3.10 4.69 -1.29
N ILE A 198 3.65 5.18 -0.18
CA ILE A 198 5.01 5.77 -0.15
C ILE A 198 6.03 4.71 -0.52
N PHE A 199 5.99 3.55 0.14
CA PHE A 199 6.90 2.44 -0.15
C PHE A 199 6.76 1.94 -1.60
N TYR A 200 5.53 1.81 -2.09
CA TYR A 200 5.28 1.42 -3.48
C TYR A 200 5.86 2.43 -4.47
N GLY A 201 5.61 3.72 -4.26
CA GLY A 201 6.17 4.78 -5.11
C GLY A 201 7.69 4.84 -5.08
N VAL A 202 8.33 4.72 -3.90
CA VAL A 202 9.80 4.68 -3.78
C VAL A 202 10.37 3.49 -4.55
N SER A 203 9.79 2.30 -4.41
CA SER A 203 10.24 1.11 -5.15
C SER A 203 10.01 1.21 -6.66
N ALA A 204 9.07 2.04 -7.11
CA ALA A 204 8.85 2.39 -8.51
C ALA A 204 9.73 3.57 -9.00
N GLY A 205 10.55 4.13 -8.11
CA GLY A 205 11.53 5.17 -8.43
C GLY A 205 11.03 6.60 -8.21
N CYS A 206 9.94 6.84 -7.49
CA CYS A 206 9.50 8.18 -7.09
C CYS A 206 10.36 8.75 -5.95
N GLU A 207 10.49 10.07 -5.92
CA GLU A 207 10.97 10.83 -4.77
C GLU A 207 9.87 10.92 -3.70
N PRO A 208 10.08 10.43 -2.47
CA PRO A 208 9.05 10.42 -1.43
C PRO A 208 8.95 11.74 -0.65
N ALA A 209 7.76 12.02 -0.15
CA ALA A 209 7.51 13.04 0.88
C ALA A 209 6.39 12.59 1.84
N VAL A 210 6.53 12.87 3.13
CA VAL A 210 5.49 12.61 4.13
C VAL A 210 5.34 13.84 5.01
N TYR A 211 4.27 14.61 4.80
CA TYR A 211 4.06 15.89 5.48
C TYR A 211 2.60 16.33 5.48
N GLY A 212 2.32 17.35 6.28
CA GLY A 212 1.00 17.94 6.42
C GLY A 212 0.23 17.37 7.60
N ASP A 213 -1.03 17.80 7.74
CA ASP A 213 -1.91 17.31 8.79
C ASP A 213 -2.15 15.81 8.59
N PRO A 214 -1.68 14.94 9.50
CA PRO A 214 -1.90 13.50 9.39
C PRO A 214 -3.38 13.14 9.42
N MET A 215 -4.26 14.08 9.79
CA MET A 215 -5.67 13.92 10.08
C MET A 215 -5.89 12.95 11.24
N GLU A 216 -7.03 13.03 11.91
CA GLU A 216 -7.33 12.15 13.04
C GLU A 216 -8.54 11.25 12.74
N MET A 217 -8.39 9.97 13.05
CA MET A 217 -9.50 9.04 13.07
C MET A 217 -10.02 8.91 14.50
N ALA A 218 -11.32 9.12 14.70
CA ALA A 218 -11.93 8.99 16.02
C ALA A 218 -11.68 7.58 16.60
N GLY A 219 -11.11 7.50 17.80
CA GLY A 219 -10.78 6.23 18.47
C GLY A 219 -9.47 5.57 18.01
N GLU A 220 -8.61 6.27 17.27
CA GLU A 220 -7.29 5.76 16.90
C GLU A 220 -6.47 5.39 18.14
N ASN A 221 -6.02 4.14 18.22
CA ASN A 221 -5.18 3.70 19.31
C ASN A 221 -3.72 4.16 19.07
N PRO A 222 -3.17 5.05 19.91
CA PRO A 222 -1.83 5.60 19.71
C PRO A 222 -0.72 4.53 19.78
N VAL A 223 -0.99 3.37 20.41
CA VAL A 223 -0.06 2.23 20.46
C VAL A 223 0.15 1.62 19.07
N PHE A 224 -0.82 1.70 18.17
CA PHE A 224 -0.83 0.96 16.90
C PHE A 224 -0.96 1.82 15.65
N GLY A 225 -1.12 3.13 15.79
CA GLY A 225 -1.31 4.06 14.67
C GLY A 225 -0.88 5.51 14.97
N GLY A 226 -0.12 5.76 16.04
CA GLY A 226 0.26 7.12 16.40
C GLY A 226 1.34 7.70 15.49
N VAL A 227 1.08 8.88 14.94
CA VAL A 227 2.03 9.74 14.19
C VAL A 227 3.37 9.85 14.92
N GLN A 228 3.34 9.99 16.24
CA GLN A 228 4.53 10.07 17.09
C GLN A 228 5.35 8.77 17.14
N ARG A 229 4.72 7.60 17.01
CA ARG A 229 5.45 6.33 16.99
C ARG A 229 6.12 6.13 15.64
N VAL A 230 5.42 6.47 14.54
CA VAL A 230 6.00 6.48 13.20
C VAL A 230 7.20 7.43 13.15
N ALA A 231 7.06 8.65 13.67
CA ALA A 231 8.15 9.64 13.68
C ALA A 231 9.38 9.22 14.49
N ARG A 232 9.22 8.33 15.47
CA ARG A 232 10.37 7.77 16.22
C ARG A 232 11.03 6.58 15.53
N LEU A 233 10.26 5.78 14.81
CA LEU A 233 10.74 4.54 14.20
C LEU A 233 11.25 4.74 12.77
N TRP A 234 10.73 5.74 12.05
CA TRP A 234 11.15 6.11 10.69
C TRP A 234 11.26 7.63 10.55
N PRO A 235 12.05 8.33 11.39
CA PRO A 235 12.24 9.78 11.26
C PRO A 235 12.75 10.18 9.88
N GLU A 236 13.56 9.32 9.24
CA GLU A 236 14.13 9.55 7.92
C GLU A 236 13.10 9.52 6.79
N MET A 237 11.92 8.94 7.03
CA MET A 237 10.83 8.85 6.05
C MET A 237 9.85 10.03 6.15
N ILE A 238 10.10 11.00 7.02
CA ILE A 238 9.19 12.11 7.30
C ILE A 238 9.80 13.44 6.87
N GLY A 239 9.01 14.23 6.15
CA GLY A 239 9.37 15.56 5.67
C GLY A 239 8.89 15.83 4.25
N LYS A 240 8.95 17.10 3.86
CA LYS A 240 8.65 17.58 2.48
C LYS A 240 9.70 17.12 1.47
N GLN A 241 10.89 16.80 1.96
CA GLN A 241 12.00 16.22 1.22
C GLN A 241 12.58 15.09 2.06
N VAL A 242 12.68 13.91 1.47
CA VAL A 242 13.25 12.72 2.08
C VAL A 242 14.43 12.26 1.23
N ASP A 243 15.53 11.87 1.87
CA ASP A 243 16.68 11.34 1.15
C ASP A 243 16.31 10.05 0.39
N LEU A 244 16.43 10.08 -0.94
CA LEU A 244 15.96 8.99 -1.80
C LEU A 244 16.73 7.70 -1.57
N LYS A 245 18.03 7.78 -1.27
CA LYS A 245 18.85 6.59 -1.00
C LYS A 245 18.37 5.89 0.27
N THR A 246 18.27 6.63 1.36
CA THR A 246 17.77 6.14 2.66
C THR A 246 16.36 5.59 2.52
N ALA A 247 15.48 6.29 1.79
CA ALA A 247 14.13 5.82 1.56
C ALA A 247 14.07 4.49 0.79
N ARG A 248 14.95 4.29 -0.19
CA ARG A 248 15.04 3.02 -0.94
C ARG A 248 15.49 1.87 -0.03
N GLU A 249 16.51 2.09 0.79
CA GLU A 249 17.00 1.09 1.74
C GLU A 249 15.91 0.67 2.72
N ILE A 250 15.19 1.63 3.31
CA ILE A 250 14.04 1.35 4.19
C ILE A 250 12.92 0.63 3.43
N THR A 251 12.61 1.09 2.21
CA THR A 251 11.56 0.50 1.38
C THR A 251 11.83 -0.96 1.05
N ASP A 252 13.07 -1.29 0.69
CA ASP A 252 13.46 -2.65 0.35
C ASP A 252 13.31 -3.59 1.55
N ILE A 253 13.62 -3.11 2.75
CA ILE A 253 13.40 -3.84 4.01
C ILE A 253 11.91 -4.01 4.29
N GLU A 254 11.12 -2.93 4.27
CA GLU A 254 9.71 -2.95 4.67
C GLU A 254 8.84 -3.75 3.68
N LEU A 255 9.16 -3.71 2.38
CA LEU A 255 8.49 -4.52 1.35
C LEU A 255 9.05 -5.94 1.23
N GLY A 256 10.17 -6.24 1.89
CA GLY A 256 10.79 -7.56 1.91
C GLY A 256 11.38 -7.97 0.55
N ARG A 257 12.19 -7.11 -0.06
CA ARG A 257 12.90 -7.40 -1.32
C ARG A 257 13.70 -8.70 -1.25
N ASP A 258 14.39 -8.94 -0.15
CA ASP A 258 15.22 -10.13 0.05
C ASP A 258 14.39 -11.39 0.37
N TRP A 259 13.07 -11.26 0.48
CA TRP A 259 12.13 -12.34 0.80
C TRP A 259 11.26 -12.74 -0.40
N LEU A 260 11.58 -12.24 -1.59
CA LEU A 260 10.94 -12.71 -2.81
C LEU A 260 11.38 -14.14 -3.09
N MET A 261 10.41 -14.99 -3.44
CA MET A 261 10.65 -16.41 -3.68
C MET A 261 10.34 -16.80 -5.13
N PRO A 262 11.04 -17.81 -5.67
CA PRO A 262 10.70 -18.40 -6.96
C PRO A 262 9.25 -18.95 -7.01
N PRO A 263 8.67 -19.07 -8.21
CA PRO A 263 7.31 -19.62 -8.40
C PRO A 263 7.07 -20.99 -7.74
N GLU A 264 8.04 -21.90 -7.81
CA GLU A 264 7.96 -23.24 -7.23
C GLU A 264 7.92 -23.24 -5.70
N GLU A 265 8.72 -22.39 -5.05
CA GLU A 265 8.73 -22.25 -3.60
C GLU A 265 7.39 -21.67 -3.11
N MET A 266 6.85 -20.69 -3.84
CA MET A 266 5.53 -20.12 -3.54
C MET A 266 4.42 -21.17 -3.63
N ARG A 267 4.44 -22.01 -4.68
CA ARG A 267 3.46 -23.11 -4.84
C ARG A 267 3.56 -24.11 -3.70
N MET A 268 4.77 -24.45 -3.26
CA MET A 268 4.98 -25.33 -2.12
C MET A 268 4.47 -24.71 -0.82
N LEU A 269 4.79 -23.44 -0.56
CA LEU A 269 4.41 -22.73 0.67
C LEU A 269 2.90 -22.58 0.81
N PHE A 270 2.19 -22.27 -0.28
CA PHE A 270 0.75 -22.05 -0.26
C PHE A 270 -0.08 -23.33 -0.47
N ASP A 271 0.57 -24.50 -0.65
CA ASP A 271 -0.09 -25.76 -1.00
C ASP A 271 -0.91 -25.62 -2.31
N TRP A 272 -0.38 -24.85 -3.27
CA TRP A 272 -0.94 -24.68 -4.61
C TRP A 272 -0.37 -25.71 -5.58
N ARG A 273 -0.44 -26.97 -5.19
CA ARG A 273 -0.07 -28.08 -6.08
C ARG A 273 -1.16 -28.25 -7.13
N GLU A 274 -0.78 -28.53 -8.37
CA GLU A 274 -1.69 -29.12 -9.34
C GLU A 274 -2.22 -30.40 -8.68
N ARG A 275 -3.53 -30.46 -8.47
CA ARG A 275 -4.18 -31.71 -8.09
C ARG A 275 -4.52 -32.38 -9.41
N ASP A 276 -3.86 -33.49 -9.69
CA ASP A 276 -4.27 -34.43 -10.75
C ASP A 276 -5.75 -34.80 -10.61
#